data_AF-A0A6N2TED3-F1
#
_entry.id   AF-A0A6N2TED3-F1
#
_cell.length_a   1.000
_cell.length_b   1.000
_cell.length_c   1.000
_cell.angle_alpha   90.00
_cell.angle_beta   90.00
_cell.angle_gamma   90.00
#
_symmetry.space_group_name_H-M   'P 1'
#
loop_
_entity.id
_entity.type
_entity.pdbx_description
1 polymer ?
#
loop_
_entity_poly.entity_id
_entity_poly.type
_entity_poly.pdbx_seq_one_letter_code
_entity_poly.pdbx_strand_id
1 'polypeptide(L)'
;MKKLARIVKEYNSECCSDYAIILESMGAILLMLGKISEGTEYLKQEMQIYTELWKDAPEKPEAKYQEIANLYPQVGFEIAQRFLSNIQY
;
A
#
# COMPACT_ATOMS: atom_id res chain seq x y z
N MET A 1 32.45 0.54 -7.46
CA MET A 1 31.29 1.39 -7.80
C MET A 1 29.97 0.61 -7.78
N LYS A 2 29.72 -0.38 -8.66
CA LYS A 2 28.41 -1.10 -8.73
C LYS A 2 28.00 -1.85 -7.45
N LYS A 3 28.95 -2.48 -6.74
CA LYS A 3 28.68 -3.29 -5.54
C LYS A 3 28.27 -2.42 -4.33
N LEU A 4 28.92 -1.27 -4.13
CA LEU A 4 28.51 -0.30 -3.10
C LEU A 4 27.17 0.35 -3.42
N ALA A 5 26.91 0.71 -4.68
CA ALA A 5 25.60 1.25 -5.08
C ALA A 5 24.47 0.24 -4.84
N ARG A 6 24.73 -1.07 -5.03
CA ARG A 6 23.78 -2.13 -4.72
C ARG A 6 23.54 -2.25 -3.21
N ILE A 7 24.59 -2.26 -2.40
CA ILE A 7 24.49 -2.35 -0.93
C ILE A 7 23.79 -1.12 -0.36
N VAL A 8 24.10 0.09 -0.86
CA VAL A 8 23.41 1.33 -0.46
C VAL A 8 21.95 1.32 -0.92
N LYS A 9 21.63 0.78 -2.11
CA LYS A 9 20.24 0.58 -2.55
C LYS A 9 19.49 -0.40 -1.62
N GLU A 10 20.14 -1.49 -1.21
CA GLU A 10 19.59 -2.50 -0.30
C GLU A 10 19.42 -1.98 1.14
N TYR A 11 20.23 -1.01 1.59
CA TYR A 11 20.23 -0.45 2.95
C TYR A 11 19.63 0.96 3.08
N ASN A 12 19.20 1.60 1.99
CA ASN A 12 18.46 2.86 2.09
C ASN A 12 17.06 2.56 2.62
N SER A 13 16.84 2.78 3.92
CA SER A 13 15.63 2.42 4.66
C SER A 13 14.33 2.93 4.03
N GLU A 14 14.39 4.04 3.29
CA GLU A 14 13.24 4.66 2.61
C GLU A 14 12.82 3.95 1.32
N CYS A 15 13.64 3.03 0.80
CA CYS A 15 13.34 2.19 -0.37
C CYS A 15 13.38 0.69 -0.03
N CYS A 16 13.41 0.34 1.25
CA CYS A 16 13.42 -1.04 1.70
C CYS A 16 12.01 -1.64 1.67
N SER A 17 11.91 -2.95 1.47
CA SER A 17 10.65 -3.70 1.53
C SER A 17 9.90 -3.49 2.85
N ASP A 18 10.62 -3.30 3.96
CA ASP A 18 10.02 -3.13 5.28
C ASP A 18 9.25 -1.81 5.38
N TYR A 19 9.75 -0.75 4.76
CA TYR A 19 9.06 0.55 4.75
C TYR A 19 7.81 0.51 3.88
N ALA A 20 7.85 -0.19 2.74
CA ALA A 20 6.68 -0.43 1.90
C ALA A 20 5.56 -1.16 2.69
N ILE A 21 5.90 -2.20 3.46
CA ILE A 21 4.93 -2.93 4.31
C ILE A 21 4.29 -2.02 5.37
N ILE A 22 5.08 -1.13 5.98
CA ILE A 22 4.57 -0.16 6.96
C ILE A 22 3.60 0.82 6.29
N LEU A 23 3.95 1.36 5.11
CA LEU A 23 3.08 2.26 4.35
C LEU A 23 1.78 1.57 3.92
N GLU A 24 1.84 0.30 3.48
CA GLU A 24 0.66 -0.50 3.17
C GLU A 24 -0.26 -0.63 4.40
N SER A 25 0.32 -0.99 5.54
CA SER A 25 -0.42 -1.17 6.79
C SER A 25 -1.08 0.15 7.24
N MET A 26 -0.34 1.27 7.18
CA MET A 26 -0.89 2.60 7.48
C MET A 26 -2.01 2.98 6.52
N GLY A 27 -1.81 2.75 5.23
CA GLY A 27 -2.79 2.97 4.18
C GLY A 27 -4.09 2.23 4.44
N ALA A 28 -4.01 0.91 4.64
CA ALA A 28 -5.16 0.04 4.90
C ALA A 28 -5.92 0.44 6.17
N ILE A 29 -5.22 0.75 7.27
CA ILE A 29 -5.84 1.21 8.52
C ILE A 29 -6.60 2.52 8.30
N LEU A 30 -6.01 3.49 7.59
CA LEU A 30 -6.65 4.77 7.30
C LEU A 30 -7.88 4.60 6.39
N LEU A 31 -7.82 3.69 5.41
CA LEU A 31 -8.99 3.34 4.61
C LEU A 31 -10.11 2.77 5.49
N MET A 32 -9.83 1.80 6.37
CA MET A 32 -10.82 1.22 7.29
C MET A 32 -11.44 2.25 8.24
N LEU A 33 -10.70 3.30 8.59
CA LEU A 33 -11.19 4.43 9.39
C LEU A 33 -11.97 5.47 8.56
N GLY A 34 -12.13 5.27 7.25
CA GLY A 34 -12.79 6.20 6.33
C GLY A 34 -11.94 7.43 5.97
N LYS A 35 -10.67 7.49 6.37
CA LYS A 35 -9.72 8.55 6.02
C LYS A 35 -9.12 8.30 4.63
N ILE A 36 -9.98 8.27 3.62
CA ILE A 36 -9.65 7.77 2.28
C ILE A 36 -8.46 8.53 1.67
N SER A 37 -8.47 9.86 1.71
CA SER A 37 -7.38 10.66 1.13
C SER A 37 -6.03 10.39 1.79
N GLU A 38 -5.98 10.27 3.13
CA GLU A 38 -4.73 9.98 3.85
C GLU A 38 -4.24 8.56 3.53
N GLY A 39 -5.14 7.57 3.55
CA GLY A 39 -4.81 6.18 3.25
C GLY A 39 -4.30 5.99 1.82
N THR A 40 -4.94 6.64 0.84
CA THR A 40 -4.51 6.62 -0.55
C THR A 40 -3.12 7.20 -0.76
N GLU A 41 -2.73 8.23 0.01
CA GLU A 41 -1.41 8.82 -0.11
C GLU A 41 -0.31 7.85 0.34
N TYR A 42 -0.50 7.15 1.45
CA TYR A 42 0.43 6.11 1.89
C TYR A 42 0.54 4.94 0.91
N LEU A 43 -0.58 4.47 0.35
CA LEU A 43 -0.59 3.40 -0.66
C LEU A 43 0.10 3.82 -1.98
N LYS A 44 0.03 5.11 -2.35
CA LYS A 44 0.79 5.62 -3.50
C LYS A 44 2.29 5.60 -3.23
N GLN A 45 2.72 6.00 -2.04
CA GLN A 45 4.13 5.98 -1.65
C GLN A 45 4.67 4.55 -1.60
N GLU A 46 3.90 3.62 -1.04
CA GLU A 46 4.20 2.19 -1.06
C GLU A 46 4.40 1.69 -2.50
N MET A 47 3.46 1.98 -3.39
CA MET A 47 3.53 1.54 -4.78
C MET A 47 4.73 2.12 -5.54
N GLN A 48 5.16 3.34 -5.23
CA GLN A 48 6.38 3.93 -5.81
C GLN A 48 7.61 3.13 -5.40
N ILE A 49 7.73 2.78 -4.11
CA ILE A 49 8.85 1.98 -3.59
C ILE A 49 8.80 0.56 -4.18
N TYR A 50 7.63 -0.09 -4.15
CA TYR A 50 7.44 -1.44 -4.66
C TYR A 50 7.78 -1.52 -6.17
N THR A 51 7.39 -0.52 -6.94
CA THR A 51 7.69 -0.44 -8.38
C THR A 51 9.20 -0.31 -8.64
N GLU A 52 9.94 0.50 -7.87
CA GLU A 52 11.40 0.61 -8.03
C GLU A 52 12.14 -0.65 -7.54
N LEU A 53 11.59 -1.35 -6.54
CA LEU A 53 12.11 -2.64 -6.07
C LEU A 53 11.98 -3.73 -7.14
N TRP A 54 10.87 -3.75 -7.86
CA TRP A 54 10.55 -4.77 -8.87
C TRP A 54 10.64 -4.28 -10.31
N LYS A 55 11.44 -3.26 -10.58
CA LYS A 55 11.57 -2.68 -11.94
C LYS A 55 12.02 -3.67 -13.02
N ASP A 56 12.74 -4.71 -12.63
CA ASP A 56 13.22 -5.76 -13.54
C ASP A 56 12.16 -6.89 -13.74
N ALA A 57 11.01 -6.78 -13.08
CA ALA A 57 9.90 -7.75 -13.07
C ALA A 57 8.53 -7.01 -13.03
N PRO A 58 8.11 -6.38 -14.16
CA PRO A 58 6.97 -5.47 -14.21
C PRO A 58 5.60 -6.13 -13.92
N GLU A 59 5.50 -7.45 -14.01
CA GLU A 59 4.31 -8.21 -13.63
C GLU A 59 3.98 -8.12 -12.13
N LYS A 60 4.99 -7.86 -11.28
CA LYS A 60 4.80 -7.78 -9.83
C LYS A 60 4.12 -6.49 -9.40
N PRO A 61 4.55 -5.29 -9.85
CA PRO A 61 3.83 -4.05 -9.59
C PRO A 61 2.39 -4.08 -10.12
N GLU A 62 2.14 -4.69 -11.29
CA GLU A 62 0.78 -4.79 -11.82
C GLU A 62 -0.13 -5.63 -10.91
N ALA A 63 0.34 -6.80 -10.46
CA ALA A 63 -0.42 -7.63 -9.52
C ALA A 63 -0.70 -6.89 -8.20
N LYS A 64 0.30 -6.15 -7.68
CA LYS A 64 0.15 -5.35 -6.45
C LYS A 64 -0.83 -4.18 -6.64
N TYR A 65 -0.82 -3.53 -7.80
CA TYR A 65 -1.81 -2.51 -8.14
C TYR A 65 -3.23 -3.08 -8.13
N GLN A 66 -3.45 -4.26 -8.72
CA GLN A 66 -4.76 -4.92 -8.69
C GLN A 66 -5.19 -5.30 -7.27
N GLU A 67 -4.26 -5.78 -6.43
CA GLU A 67 -4.52 -6.05 -5.01
C GLU A 67 -4.99 -4.78 -4.28
N ILE A 68 -4.27 -3.67 -4.42
CA ILE A 68 -4.62 -2.38 -3.83
C ILE A 68 -5.94 -1.83 -4.41
N ALA A 69 -6.17 -1.96 -5.71
CA ALA A 69 -7.41 -1.53 -6.34
C ALA A 69 -8.62 -2.29 -5.79
N ASN A 70 -8.48 -3.58 -5.52
CA ASN A 70 -9.53 -4.42 -4.93
C ASN A 70 -9.75 -4.14 -3.43
N LEU A 71 -8.79 -3.55 -2.73
CA LEU A 71 -8.95 -3.17 -1.32
C LEU A 71 -10.00 -2.07 -1.13
N TYR A 72 -10.04 -1.07 -2.01
CA TYR A 72 -10.99 0.06 -1.91
C TYR A 72 -12.47 -0.37 -1.89
N PRO A 73 -12.97 -1.18 -2.85
CA PRO A 73 -14.37 -1.61 -2.81
C PRO A 73 -14.66 -2.54 -1.61
N GLN A 74 -13.71 -3.36 -1.17
CA GLN A 74 -13.86 -4.20 0.03
C GLN A 74 -14.06 -3.35 1.27
N VAL A 75 -13.15 -2.40 1.51
CA VAL A 75 -13.24 -1.48 2.65
C VAL A 75 -14.52 -0.63 2.57
N GLY A 76 -14.88 -0.14 1.39
CA GLY A 76 -16.12 0.61 1.20
C GLY A 76 -17.36 -0.21 1.56
N PHE A 77 -17.39 -1.49 1.20
CA PHE A 77 -18.45 -2.42 1.57
C PHE A 77 -18.51 -2.66 3.08
N GLU A 78 -17.37 -2.91 3.73
CA GLU A 78 -17.30 -3.12 5.19
C GLU A 78 -17.77 -1.90 5.98
N ILE A 79 -17.36 -0.70 5.56
CA ILE A 79 -17.81 0.57 6.16
C ILE A 79 -19.33 0.71 6.01
N ALA A 80 -19.88 0.43 4.82
CA ALA A 80 -21.32 0.48 4.59
C ALA A 80 -22.07 -0.51 5.48
N GLN A 81 -21.60 -1.76 5.60
CA GLN A 81 -22.17 -2.75 6.50
C GLN A 81 -22.18 -2.29 7.96
N ARG A 82 -21.07 -1.70 8.43
CA ARG A 82 -20.96 -1.16 9.79
C ARG A 82 -21.97 -0.04 10.06
N PHE A 83 -22.22 0.84 9.08
CA PHE A 83 -23.27 1.85 9.22
C PHE A 83 -24.66 1.22 9.26
N LEU A 84 -24.94 0.26 8.38
CA LEU A 84 -26.23 -0.42 8.33
C LEU A 84 -26.53 -1.20 9.62
N SER A 85 -25.55 -1.88 10.21
CA SER A 85 -25.71 -2.59 11.47
C SER A 85 -26.02 -1.66 12.65
N ASN A 86 -25.50 -0.43 12.62
CA ASN A 86 -25.74 0.55 13.68
C ASN A 86 -27.13 1.22 13.59
N ILE A 87 -27.88 0.98 12.51
CA ILE A 87 -29.23 1.53 12.29
C ILE A 87 -30.32 0.50 12.63
N GLN A 88 -29.97 -0.77 12.82
CA GLN A 88 -30.92 -1.82 13.22
C GLN A 88 -31.16 -1.75 14.74
N TYR A 89 -32.43 -1.51 15.11
CA TYR A 89 -32.94 -1.34 16.48
C TYR A 89 -32.74 -2.56 17.38
#